data_AF-A0SNT3-F1
#
_entry.id   AF-A0SNT3-F1
#
_cell.length_a   1.000
_cell.length_b   1.000
_cell.length_c   1.000
_cell.angle_alpha   90.00
_cell.angle_beta   90.00
_cell.angle_gamma   90.00
#
_symmetry.space_group_name_H-M   'P 1'
#
loop_
_entity.id
_entity.type
_entity.pdbx_description
1 polymer ?
#
loop_
_entity_poly.entity_id
_entity_poly.type
_entity_poly.pdbx_seq_one_letter_code
_entity_poly.pdbx_strand_id
1 'polypeptide(L)'
;IGNVLLLGMWGIAVFWLFAFYNPGNIALDKIYWWYVVHLWVEGVWELVMASVLAFLMIKMTGVDREVIEKWLYAIIGLALFSGVLGTGHHYYWIGAPACWQWIGSIFGALEVAPFFAMVVFVFTMVWKGRRDHPNKAAMLWSLGCTVGAFFGAGVWGFMHTLSFVNYYSHGTQITA
;
A
#
# COMPACT_ATOMS: atom_id res chain seq x y z
N ILE A 1 3.88 -16.01 -5.11
CA ILE A 1 2.94 -15.83 -3.98
C ILE A 1 3.58 -16.20 -2.64
N GLY A 2 4.00 -17.45 -2.43
CA GLY A 2 4.49 -17.91 -1.12
C GLY A 2 5.61 -17.07 -0.53
N ASN A 3 6.62 -16.69 -1.33
CA ASN A 3 7.74 -15.88 -0.86
C ASN A 3 7.31 -14.49 -0.39
N VAL A 4 6.40 -13.84 -1.13
CA VAL A 4 5.86 -12.53 -0.76
C VAL A 4 5.07 -12.65 0.53
N LEU A 5 4.22 -13.67 0.64
CA LEU A 5 3.42 -13.88 1.85
C LEU A 5 4.33 -14.08 3.06
N LEU A 6 5.36 -14.92 2.93
CA LEU A 6 6.34 -15.14 4.00
C LEU A 6 7.08 -13.85 4.37
N LEU A 7 7.49 -13.04 3.38
CA LEU A 7 8.11 -11.74 3.63
C LEU A 7 7.16 -10.82 4.42
N GLY A 8 5.89 -10.73 4.02
CA GLY A 8 4.86 -9.97 4.74
C GLY A 8 4.65 -10.48 6.17
N MET A 9 4.57 -11.81 6.36
CA MET A 9 4.40 -12.41 7.70
C MET A 9 5.59 -12.14 8.62
N TRP A 10 6.82 -12.22 8.11
CA TRP A 10 8.01 -11.80 8.86
C TRP A 10 7.99 -10.30 9.14
N GLY A 11 7.62 -9.49 8.16
CA GLY A 11 7.45 -8.05 8.31
C GLY A 11 6.48 -7.68 9.42
N ILE A 12 5.36 -8.42 9.57
CA ILE A 12 4.37 -8.18 10.62
C ILE A 12 5.03 -8.28 12.00
N ALA A 13 5.86 -9.30 12.22
CA ALA A 13 6.55 -9.46 13.50
C ALA A 13 7.66 -8.41 13.70
N VAL A 14 8.49 -8.19 12.68
CA VAL A 14 9.71 -7.37 12.79
C VAL A 14 9.40 -5.88 12.88
N PHE A 15 8.56 -5.35 11.99
CA PHE A 15 8.27 -3.91 11.98
C PHE A 15 7.40 -3.48 13.17
N TRP A 16 6.65 -4.40 13.80
CA TRP A 16 5.94 -4.10 15.04
C TRP A 16 6.90 -3.79 16.20
N LEU A 17 8.16 -4.25 16.15
CA LEU A 17 9.13 -3.97 17.21
C LEU A 17 9.42 -2.47 17.38
N PHE A 18 9.22 -1.66 16.33
CA PHE A 18 9.34 -0.19 16.43
C PHE A 18 8.32 0.44 17.38
N ALA A 19 7.19 -0.23 17.66
CA ALA A 19 6.19 0.25 18.62
C ALA A 19 6.72 0.31 20.07
N PHE A 20 7.80 -0.41 20.39
CA PHE A 20 8.41 -0.41 21.72
C PHE A 20 9.55 0.59 21.86
N TYR A 21 9.97 1.25 20.78
CA TYR A 21 11.01 2.26 20.83
C TYR A 21 10.40 3.64 21.15
N ASN A 22 10.72 4.17 22.34
CA ASN A 22 10.15 5.42 22.85
C ASN A 22 11.27 6.45 23.14
N PRO A 23 11.72 7.21 22.12
CA PRO A 23 12.76 8.20 22.30
C PRO A 23 12.25 9.48 22.98
N GLY A 24 13.09 10.15 23.76
CA GLY A 24 12.72 11.41 24.43
C GLY A 24 12.53 12.61 23.49
N ASN A 25 13.02 12.54 22.25
CA ASN A 25 12.80 13.57 21.24
C ASN A 25 11.50 13.30 20.48
N ILE A 26 10.55 14.24 20.53
CA ILE A 26 9.22 14.06 19.93
C ILE A 26 9.23 13.89 18.40
N ALA A 27 10.15 14.55 17.70
CA ALA A 27 10.26 14.40 16.24
C ALA A 27 10.75 12.99 15.89
N LEU A 28 11.74 12.48 16.65
CA LEU A 28 12.23 11.12 16.49
C LEU A 28 11.17 10.07 16.86
N ASP A 29 10.41 10.30 17.92
CA ASP A 29 9.28 9.45 18.31
C ASP A 29 8.28 9.34 17.16
N LYS A 30 7.89 10.47 16.57
CA LYS A 30 6.93 10.50 15.46
C LYS A 30 7.46 9.84 14.18
N ILE A 31 8.77 9.90 13.91
CA ILE A 31 9.37 9.14 12.81
C ILE A 31 9.16 7.63 13.01
N TYR A 32 9.48 7.07 14.18
CA TYR A 32 9.30 5.63 14.42
C TYR A 32 7.83 5.23 14.58
N TRP A 33 6.97 6.13 15.04
CA TRP A 33 5.53 5.91 15.02
C TRP A 33 5.02 5.66 13.60
N TRP A 34 5.50 6.42 12.61
CA TRP A 34 5.16 6.18 11.20
C TRP A 34 5.78 4.91 10.60
N TYR A 35 6.82 4.33 11.22
CA TYR A 35 7.26 2.99 10.83
C TYR A 35 6.22 1.93 11.21
N VAL A 36 5.44 2.18 12.27
CA VAL A 36 4.32 1.31 12.65
C VAL A 36 3.07 1.66 11.83
N VAL A 37 2.74 2.94 11.67
CA VAL A 37 1.49 3.31 10.99
C VAL A 37 1.59 3.18 9.48
N HIS A 38 2.63 3.68 8.85
CA HIS A 38 2.75 3.63 7.40
C HIS A 38 3.50 2.37 6.97
N LEU A 39 4.74 2.15 7.40
CA LEU A 39 5.50 0.99 6.90
C LEU A 39 4.91 -0.36 7.35
N TRP A 40 4.47 -0.48 8.60
CA TRP A 40 3.85 -1.72 9.08
C TRP A 40 2.38 -1.85 8.67
N VAL A 41 1.48 -0.89 8.94
CA VAL A 41 0.06 -1.03 8.54
C VAL A 41 -0.09 -1.04 7.03
N GLU A 42 0.45 -0.06 6.31
CA GLU A 42 0.29 0.06 4.87
C GLU A 42 1.29 -0.85 4.15
N GLY A 43 2.59 -0.60 4.29
CA GLY A 43 3.61 -1.31 3.51
C GLY A 43 3.63 -2.83 3.71
N VAL A 44 3.61 -3.32 4.96
CA VAL A 44 3.74 -4.75 5.26
C VAL A 44 2.42 -5.50 5.04
N TRP A 45 1.27 -4.98 5.51
CA TRP A 45 0.00 -5.70 5.29
C TRP A 45 -0.38 -5.73 3.82
N GLU A 46 0.02 -4.75 3.00
CA GLU A 46 -0.16 -4.81 1.56
C GLU A 46 0.53 -6.02 0.93
N LEU A 47 1.71 -6.44 1.40
CA LEU A 47 2.36 -7.65 0.91
C LEU A 47 1.52 -8.90 1.18
N VAL A 48 0.93 -8.98 2.38
CA VAL A 48 0.07 -10.07 2.80
C VAL A 48 -1.23 -10.06 1.98
N MET A 49 -1.90 -8.91 1.90
CA MET A 49 -3.15 -8.75 1.17
C MET A 49 -2.98 -8.97 -0.33
N ALA A 50 -1.91 -8.47 -0.95
CA ALA A 50 -1.61 -8.70 -2.36
C ALA A 50 -1.35 -10.19 -2.64
N SER A 51 -0.67 -10.89 -1.72
CA SER A 51 -0.46 -12.34 -1.84
C SER A 51 -1.78 -13.13 -1.76
N VAL A 52 -2.67 -12.74 -0.84
CA VAL A 52 -4.00 -13.33 -0.71
C VAL A 52 -4.85 -13.02 -1.95
N LEU A 53 -4.83 -11.78 -2.44
CA LEU A 53 -5.54 -11.37 -3.65
C LEU A 53 -5.05 -12.16 -4.88
N ALA A 54 -3.73 -12.32 -5.05
CA ALA A 54 -3.16 -13.14 -6.11
C ALA A 54 -3.60 -14.61 -5.98
N PHE A 55 -3.63 -15.17 -4.77
CA PHE A 55 -4.16 -16.51 -4.54
C PHE A 55 -5.64 -16.62 -4.94
N LEU A 56 -6.46 -15.64 -4.56
CA LEU A 56 -7.87 -15.56 -4.95
C LEU A 56 -8.02 -15.51 -6.47
N MET A 57 -7.23 -14.68 -7.16
CA MET A 57 -7.26 -14.60 -8.62
C MET A 57 -6.94 -15.95 -9.27
N ILE A 58 -5.95 -16.69 -8.78
CA ILE A 58 -5.62 -18.03 -9.30
C ILE A 58 -6.83 -18.97 -9.14
N LYS A 59 -7.41 -19.01 -7.95
CA LYS A 59 -8.47 -19.98 -7.62
C LYS A 59 -9.79 -19.66 -8.32
N MET A 60 -10.16 -18.40 -8.40
CA MET A 60 -11.48 -18.00 -8.87
C MET A 60 -11.54 -17.82 -10.38
N THR A 61 -10.48 -17.32 -11.03
CA THR A 61 -10.50 -17.00 -12.48
C THR A 61 -10.03 -18.16 -13.35
N GLY A 62 -9.16 -19.02 -12.81
CA GLY A 62 -8.49 -20.08 -13.56
C GLY A 62 -7.38 -19.58 -14.50
N VAL A 63 -6.97 -18.31 -14.41
CA VAL A 63 -5.81 -17.78 -15.13
C VAL A 63 -4.52 -18.42 -14.61
N ASP A 64 -3.57 -18.62 -15.52
CA ASP A 64 -2.29 -19.25 -15.20
C ASP A 64 -1.55 -18.52 -14.09
N ARG A 65 -1.04 -19.31 -13.15
CA ARG A 65 -0.30 -18.83 -11.97
C ARG A 65 0.86 -17.92 -12.35
N GLU A 66 1.57 -18.24 -13.43
CA GLU A 66 2.73 -17.46 -13.88
C GLU A 66 2.36 -16.01 -14.20
N VAL A 67 1.22 -15.79 -14.87
CA VAL A 67 0.73 -14.44 -15.20
C VAL A 67 0.40 -13.68 -13.92
N ILE A 68 -0.31 -14.32 -12.99
CA ILE A 68 -0.69 -13.71 -11.72
C ILE A 68 0.53 -13.40 -10.85
N GLU A 69 1.53 -14.28 -10.80
CA GLU A 69 2.75 -14.04 -10.04
C GLU A 69 3.58 -12.90 -10.64
N LYS A 70 3.65 -12.76 -11.97
CA LYS A 70 4.30 -11.61 -12.61
C LYS A 70 3.62 -10.29 -12.23
N TRP A 71 2.29 -10.24 -12.24
CA TRP A 71 1.54 -9.08 -11.77
C TRP A 71 1.80 -8.78 -10.30
N LEU A 72 1.77 -9.81 -9.45
CA LEU A 72 2.03 -9.67 -8.03
C LEU A 72 3.41 -9.03 -7.78
N TYR A 73 4.47 -9.54 -8.41
CA TYR A 73 5.81 -8.99 -8.23
C TYR A 73 5.93 -7.55 -8.74
N ALA A 74 5.27 -7.20 -9.85
CA ALA A 74 5.26 -5.83 -10.35
C ALA A 74 4.55 -4.88 -9.37
N ILE A 75 3.38 -5.25 -8.85
CA ILE A 75 2.62 -4.42 -7.90
C ILE A 75 3.40 -4.21 -6.60
N ILE A 76 4.00 -5.28 -6.06
CA ILE A 76 4.82 -5.17 -4.84
C ILE A 76 6.08 -4.34 -5.08
N GLY A 77 6.72 -4.52 -6.25
CA GLY A 77 7.88 -3.73 -6.62
C GLY A 77 7.54 -2.25 -6.65
N LEU A 78 6.39 -1.88 -7.23
CA LEU A 78 5.88 -0.52 -7.20
C LEU A 78 5.60 -0.05 -5.77
N ALA A 79 4.84 -0.82 -4.99
CA ALA A 79 4.46 -0.48 -3.61
C ALA A 79 5.67 -0.25 -2.70
N LEU A 80 6.67 -1.14 -2.75
CA LEU A 80 7.88 -0.99 -1.92
C LEU A 80 8.78 0.14 -2.42
N PHE A 81 8.89 0.33 -3.75
CA PHE A 81 9.69 1.41 -4.31
C PHE A 81 9.12 2.77 -3.95
N SER A 82 7.79 2.93 -3.99
CA SER A 82 7.12 4.17 -3.61
C SER A 82 6.97 4.31 -2.10
N GLY A 83 6.32 3.37 -1.41
CA GLY A 83 5.89 3.52 -0.02
C GLY A 83 7.02 3.61 1.01
N VAL A 84 8.16 2.94 0.79
CA VAL A 84 9.28 3.00 1.75
C VAL A 84 9.81 4.43 1.93
N LEU A 85 9.99 5.16 0.84
CA LEU A 85 10.36 6.57 0.88
C LEU A 85 9.14 7.50 0.95
N GLY A 86 7.98 6.99 0.53
CA GLY A 86 6.67 7.63 0.57
C GLY A 86 6.21 7.96 1.98
N THR A 87 6.62 7.16 2.97
CA THR A 87 6.47 7.48 4.41
C THR A 87 6.92 8.91 4.74
N GLY A 88 7.86 9.46 3.97
CA GLY A 88 8.30 10.84 4.03
C GLY A 88 7.19 11.89 3.99
N HIS A 89 6.05 11.61 3.38
CA HIS A 89 4.92 12.54 3.32
C HIS A 89 4.26 12.81 4.68
N HIS A 90 4.59 12.02 5.68
CA HIS A 90 4.17 12.23 7.05
C HIS A 90 5.17 13.04 7.88
N TYR A 91 6.37 13.27 7.34
CA TYR A 91 7.45 13.96 8.04
C TYR A 91 7.48 15.47 7.79
N TYR A 92 6.63 15.98 6.90
CA TYR A 92 6.67 17.37 6.44
C TYR A 92 6.68 18.40 7.57
N TRP A 93 5.90 18.15 8.63
CA TRP A 93 5.61 19.15 9.67
C TRP A 93 5.89 18.66 11.10
N ILE A 94 6.61 17.54 11.26
CA ILE A 94 6.91 16.95 12.59
C ILE A 94 8.29 17.34 13.13
N GLY A 95 9.00 18.26 12.48
CA GLY A 95 10.36 18.67 12.85
C GLY A 95 11.49 17.85 12.22
N ALA A 96 11.19 17.07 11.17
CA ALA A 96 12.20 16.35 10.39
C ALA A 96 12.96 17.31 9.43
N PRO A 97 14.15 16.92 8.92
CA PRO A 97 14.90 17.73 7.95
C PRO A 97 14.09 18.05 6.68
N ALA A 98 14.29 19.26 6.14
CA ALA A 98 13.53 19.79 4.99
C ALA A 98 13.63 18.93 3.71
N CYS A 99 14.64 18.07 3.58
CA CYS A 99 14.74 17.16 2.43
C CYS A 99 13.52 16.23 2.31
N TRP A 100 12.84 15.91 3.42
CA TRP A 100 11.65 15.07 3.41
C TRP A 100 10.46 15.69 2.71
N GLN A 101 10.38 17.02 2.59
CA GLN A 101 9.34 17.66 1.78
C GLN A 101 9.44 17.25 0.31
N TRP A 102 10.66 17.14 -0.21
CA TRP A 102 10.91 16.72 -1.59
C TRP A 102 10.77 15.20 -1.75
N ILE A 103 11.41 14.43 -0.87
CA ILE A 103 11.38 12.97 -0.93
C ILE A 103 9.94 12.46 -0.76
N GLY A 104 9.24 12.91 0.29
CA GLY A 104 7.86 12.54 0.55
C GLY A 104 6.91 12.95 -0.59
N SER A 105 7.11 14.13 -1.19
CA SER A 105 6.23 14.56 -2.28
C SER A 105 6.41 13.71 -3.53
N ILE A 106 7.64 13.32 -3.86
CA ILE A 106 7.93 12.49 -5.04
C ILE A 106 7.43 11.07 -4.81
N PHE A 107 7.85 10.45 -3.72
CA PHE A 107 7.55 9.04 -3.48
C PHE A 107 6.11 8.81 -3.05
N GLY A 108 5.54 9.70 -2.23
CA GLY A 108 4.12 9.66 -1.87
C GLY A 108 3.17 9.96 -3.04
N ALA A 109 3.62 10.68 -4.07
CA ALA A 109 2.87 10.83 -5.32
C ALA A 109 2.87 9.53 -6.16
N LEU A 110 3.98 8.78 -6.12
CA LEU A 110 4.12 7.53 -6.86
C LEU A 110 3.30 6.38 -6.26
N GLU A 111 2.88 6.47 -5.00
CA GLU A 111 2.05 5.45 -4.33
C GLU A 111 0.68 5.23 -4.98
N VAL A 112 0.21 6.16 -5.83
CA VAL A 112 -1.00 5.93 -6.65
C VAL A 112 -0.83 4.79 -7.65
N ALA A 113 0.39 4.58 -8.15
CA ALA A 113 0.69 3.61 -9.19
C ALA A 113 0.37 2.16 -8.80
N PRO A 114 0.82 1.62 -7.64
CA PRO A 114 0.46 0.27 -7.22
C PRO A 114 -1.06 0.10 -7.04
N PHE A 115 -1.77 1.08 -6.46
CA PHE A 115 -3.23 0.98 -6.30
C PHE A 115 -3.96 0.94 -7.64
N PHE A 116 -3.55 1.78 -8.61
CA PHE A 116 -4.12 1.72 -9.96
C PHE A 116 -3.80 0.38 -10.64
N ALA A 117 -2.56 -0.10 -10.51
CA ALA A 117 -2.14 -1.38 -11.05
C ALA A 117 -2.95 -2.55 -10.47
N MET A 118 -3.34 -2.50 -9.20
CA MET A 118 -4.22 -3.51 -8.57
C MET A 118 -5.61 -3.56 -9.21
N VAL A 119 -6.22 -2.41 -9.51
CA VAL A 119 -7.50 -2.36 -10.23
C VAL A 119 -7.35 -3.00 -11.61
N VAL A 120 -6.36 -2.55 -12.39
CA VAL A 120 -6.10 -3.10 -13.72
C VAL A 120 -5.86 -4.61 -13.65
N PHE A 121 -5.06 -5.07 -12.69
CA PHE A 121 -4.77 -6.47 -12.45
C PHE A 121 -6.04 -7.29 -12.23
N VAL A 122 -6.85 -6.96 -11.22
CA VAL A 122 -8.02 -7.78 -10.86
C VAL A 122 -9.04 -7.81 -11.98
N PHE A 123 -9.38 -6.65 -12.57
CA PHE A 123 -10.33 -6.60 -13.67
C PHE A 123 -9.83 -7.38 -14.90
N THR A 124 -8.54 -7.30 -15.21
CA THR A 124 -7.94 -8.06 -16.31
C THR A 124 -7.99 -9.57 -16.04
N MET A 125 -7.68 -10.01 -14.81
CA MET A 125 -7.73 -11.44 -14.47
C MET A 125 -9.15 -11.98 -14.52
N VAL A 126 -10.14 -11.21 -14.07
CA VAL A 126 -11.55 -11.59 -14.13
C VAL A 126 -12.05 -11.66 -15.56
N TRP A 127 -11.70 -10.68 -16.41
CA TRP A 127 -12.10 -10.67 -17.81
C TRP A 127 -11.46 -11.79 -18.63
N LYS A 128 -10.18 -12.09 -18.39
CA LYS A 128 -9.48 -13.22 -19.03
C LYS A 128 -9.88 -14.57 -18.44
N GLY A 129 -10.42 -14.58 -17.23
CA GLY A 129 -10.87 -15.76 -16.52
C GLY A 129 -11.99 -16.46 -17.28
N ARG A 130 -11.89 -17.78 -17.39
CA ARG A 130 -12.92 -18.63 -18.03
C ARG A 130 -13.66 -19.50 -17.03
N ARG A 131 -13.29 -19.40 -15.75
CA ARG A 131 -13.84 -20.23 -14.69
C ARG A 131 -15.09 -19.59 -14.11
N ASP A 132 -16.20 -20.31 -14.18
CA ASP A 132 -17.41 -19.96 -13.46
C ASP A 132 -17.33 -20.49 -12.02
N HIS A 133 -16.67 -19.73 -11.14
CA HIS A 133 -16.51 -20.13 -9.74
C HIS A 133 -17.78 -19.79 -8.91
N PRO A 134 -18.27 -20.70 -8.04
CA PRO A 134 -19.51 -20.50 -7.28
C PRO A 134 -19.42 -19.42 -6.21
N ASN A 135 -18.21 -19.15 -5.68
CA ASN A 135 -18.00 -18.08 -4.68
C ASN A 135 -17.97 -16.68 -5.33
N LYS A 136 -19.15 -16.17 -5.71
CA LYS A 136 -19.31 -14.83 -6.30
C LYS A 136 -19.03 -13.71 -5.30
N ALA A 137 -19.27 -13.94 -4.02
CA ALA A 137 -19.00 -12.96 -2.97
C ALA A 137 -17.50 -12.62 -2.88
N ALA A 138 -16.62 -13.62 -2.85
CA ALA A 138 -15.17 -13.40 -2.84
C ALA A 138 -14.66 -12.69 -4.10
N MET A 139 -15.27 -12.98 -5.27
CA MET A 139 -14.94 -12.30 -6.52
C MET A 139 -15.34 -10.82 -6.48
N LEU A 140 -16.58 -10.53 -6.09
CA LEU A 140 -17.08 -9.16 -5.97
C LEU A 140 -16.30 -8.37 -4.91
N TRP A 141 -15.97 -9.00 -3.79
CA TRP A 141 -15.12 -8.42 -2.75
C TRP A 141 -13.74 -8.06 -3.30
N SER A 142 -13.10 -8.95 -4.06
CA SER A 142 -11.79 -8.68 -4.68
C SER A 142 -11.84 -7.47 -5.62
N LEU A 143 -12.86 -7.39 -6.48
CA LEU A 143 -13.07 -6.25 -7.37
C LEU A 143 -13.32 -4.96 -6.56
N GLY A 144 -14.26 -4.99 -5.63
CA GLY A 144 -14.64 -3.85 -4.79
C GLY A 144 -13.49 -3.31 -3.95
N CYS A 145 -12.70 -4.18 -3.31
CA CYS A 145 -11.55 -3.76 -2.50
C CYS A 145 -10.50 -3.05 -3.34
N THR A 146 -10.19 -3.52 -4.56
CA THR A 146 -9.22 -2.80 -5.41
C THR A 146 -9.71 -1.43 -5.85
N VAL A 147 -10.98 -1.29 -6.19
CA VAL A 147 -11.59 0.01 -6.53
C VAL A 147 -11.59 0.92 -5.31
N GLY A 148 -12.00 0.41 -4.15
CA GLY A 148 -12.00 1.15 -2.88
C GLY A 148 -10.60 1.62 -2.48
N ALA A 149 -9.59 0.77 -2.62
CA ALA A 149 -8.19 1.13 -2.37
C ALA A 149 -7.69 2.21 -3.34
N PHE A 150 -7.99 2.10 -4.64
CA PHE A 150 -7.58 3.10 -5.62
C PHE A 150 -8.22 4.46 -5.38
N PHE A 151 -9.52 4.53 -5.11
CA PHE A 151 -10.13 5.83 -4.82
C PHE A 151 -9.72 6.33 -3.43
N GLY A 152 -9.78 5.49 -2.40
CA GLY A 152 -9.40 5.80 -1.01
C GLY A 152 -7.95 6.25 -0.87
N ALA A 153 -7.01 5.30 -0.98
CA ALA A 153 -5.60 5.59 -0.81
C ALA A 153 -4.99 6.28 -2.04
N GLY A 154 -5.36 5.85 -3.25
CA GLY A 154 -4.81 6.42 -4.48
C GLY A 154 -5.28 7.86 -4.74
N VAL A 155 -6.58 8.08 -5.01
CA VAL A 155 -7.08 9.40 -5.41
C VAL A 155 -7.14 10.37 -4.23
N TRP A 156 -7.83 10.01 -3.15
CA TRP A 156 -7.97 10.90 -1.99
C TRP A 156 -6.65 11.08 -1.24
N GLY A 157 -5.83 10.05 -1.11
CA GLY A 157 -4.47 10.20 -0.56
C GLY A 157 -3.60 11.13 -1.43
N PHE A 158 -3.64 11.01 -2.76
CA PHE A 158 -2.89 11.90 -3.64
C PHE A 158 -3.32 13.36 -3.53
N MET A 159 -4.61 13.63 -3.32
CA MET A 159 -5.14 15.00 -3.21
C MET A 159 -4.44 15.83 -2.12
N HIS A 160 -3.85 15.21 -1.10
CA HIS A 160 -3.11 15.92 -0.05
C HIS A 160 -1.64 15.50 0.10
N THR A 161 -1.09 14.68 -0.80
CA THR A 161 0.26 14.10 -0.63
C THR A 161 1.38 15.13 -0.85
N LEU A 162 1.17 16.09 -1.74
CA LEU A 162 2.18 17.10 -2.08
C LEU A 162 2.37 18.09 -0.94
N SER A 163 3.61 18.33 -0.52
CA SER A 163 3.91 19.16 0.66
C SER A 163 3.23 20.54 0.62
N PHE A 164 3.23 21.25 -0.52
CA PHE A 164 2.59 22.56 -0.62
C PHE A 164 1.05 22.53 -0.51
N VAL A 165 0.39 21.40 -0.84
CA VAL A 165 -1.04 21.21 -0.59
C VAL A 165 -1.26 20.77 0.85
N ASN A 166 -0.45 19.82 1.31
CA ASN A 166 -0.47 19.28 2.67
C ASN A 166 -0.31 20.40 3.71
N TYR A 167 0.47 21.44 3.42
CA TYR A 167 0.63 22.61 4.29
C TYR A 167 -0.72 23.22 4.73
N TYR A 168 -1.74 23.16 3.88
CA TYR A 168 -3.08 23.67 4.18
C TYR A 168 -4.07 22.60 4.63
N SER A 169 -3.87 21.34 4.23
CA SER A 169 -4.80 20.24 4.54
C SER A 169 -4.38 19.38 5.73
N HIS A 170 -3.15 19.53 6.23
CA HIS A 170 -2.63 18.77 7.36
C HIS A 170 -3.48 18.98 8.62
N GLY A 171 -3.92 17.88 9.24
CA GLY A 171 -4.76 17.95 10.44
C GLY A 171 -6.19 18.45 10.20
N THR A 172 -6.65 18.49 8.94
CA THR A 172 -8.05 18.85 8.60
C THR A 172 -8.90 17.60 8.31
N GLN A 173 -10.21 17.81 8.09
CA GLN A 173 -11.15 16.74 7.72
C GLN A 173 -10.83 16.05 6.39
N ILE A 174 -9.95 16.62 5.55
CA ILE A 174 -9.47 15.94 4.33
C ILE A 174 -8.66 14.69 4.68
N THR A 175 -8.10 14.61 5.90
CA THR A 175 -7.33 13.45 6.36
C THR A 175 -8.21 12.33 6.92
N ALA A 176 -9.45 12.64 7.33
CA ALA A 176 -10.32 11.75 8.11
C ALA A 176 -11.20 10.84 7.25
#